data_AF-V9XKR1-F1
#
_entry.id   AF-V9XKR1-F1
#
_cell.length_a   1.000
_cell.length_b   1.000
_cell.length_c   1.000
_cell.angle_alpha   90.00
_cell.angle_beta   90.00
_cell.angle_gamma   90.00
#
_symmetry.space_group_name_H-M   'P 1'
#
loop_
_entity.id
_entity.type
_entity.pdbx_description
1 polymer ?
#
loop_
_entity_poly.entity_id
_entity_poly.type
_entity_poly.pdbx_seq_one_letter_code
_entity_poly.pdbx_strand_id
1 'polypeptide(L)'
;MYQNDNQAFLVIDEQAYEEGMATPTSSPQLRHQPTWVCEAVSELESEIGLPAGTLVSTVELYNRHAESGTDPVLGKKAEWVRPLRSPIAAIDLRGMTEGFTLGGLQTSVDSEVLHVDGDPIPGLYAAGRCTFGLSAWGYCSGISLGDGSFFGRRAGMRAAAK
;
A
#
# COMPACT_ATOMS: atom_id res chain seq x y z
N MET A 1 7.73 -2.42 -0.55
CA MET A 1 7.36 -3.55 0.33
C MET A 1 8.00 -4.85 -0.08
N TYR A 2 7.80 -5.37 -1.31
CA TYR A 2 8.60 -6.49 -1.83
C TYR A 2 10.12 -6.22 -1.78
N GLN A 3 10.51 -4.95 -1.89
CA GLN A 3 11.90 -4.51 -1.85
C GLN A 3 12.44 -4.25 -0.43
N ASN A 4 11.59 -4.30 0.61
CA ASN A 4 11.97 -3.94 1.98
C ASN A 4 11.83 -5.12 2.96
N ASP A 5 11.71 -6.35 2.46
CA ASP A 5 11.58 -7.57 3.28
C ASP A 5 10.48 -7.52 4.34
N ASN A 6 9.36 -6.84 4.02
CA ASN A 6 8.26 -6.57 4.94
C ASN A 6 8.66 -5.84 6.24
N GLN A 7 9.72 -5.03 6.17
CA GLN A 7 10.20 -4.20 7.28
C GLN A 7 9.85 -2.73 7.02
N ALA A 8 9.20 -2.11 8.00
CA ALA A 8 8.84 -0.70 7.96
C ALA A 8 8.73 -0.14 9.38
N PHE A 9 9.01 1.15 9.51
CA PHE A 9 8.75 1.95 10.69
C PHE A 9 8.07 3.23 10.25
N LEU A 10 7.07 3.70 11.00
CA LEU A 10 6.57 5.07 10.84
C LEU A 10 7.28 5.95 11.85
N VAL A 11 8.18 6.81 11.36
CA VAL A 11 8.84 7.84 12.16
C VAL A 11 7.98 9.10 12.10
N ILE A 12 7.59 9.61 13.27
CA ILE A 12 6.61 10.68 13.41
C ILE A 12 6.91 11.52 14.65
N ASP A 13 6.73 12.84 14.57
CA ASP A 13 6.84 13.71 15.75
C ASP A 13 5.52 13.77 16.53
N GLU A 14 5.59 14.24 17.77
CA GLU A 14 4.44 14.31 18.67
C GLU A 14 3.25 15.07 18.05
N GLN A 15 3.50 16.26 17.50
CA GLN A 15 2.46 17.08 16.88
C GLN A 15 1.76 16.33 15.74
N ALA A 16 2.51 15.71 14.84
CA ALA A 16 1.94 14.96 13.73
C ALA A 16 1.17 13.72 14.19
N TYR A 17 1.64 13.06 15.24
CA TYR A 17 0.95 11.93 15.82
C TYR A 17 -0.41 12.35 16.40
N GLU A 18 -0.45 13.41 17.21
CA GLU A 18 -1.70 13.92 17.80
C GLU A 18 -2.71 14.35 16.73
N GLU A 19 -2.28 15.11 15.72
CA GLU A 19 -3.12 15.52 14.60
C GLU A 19 -3.67 14.30 13.83
N GLY A 20 -2.83 13.30 13.58
CA GLY A 20 -3.24 12.04 12.95
C GLY A 20 -4.25 11.25 13.79
N MET A 21 -4.05 11.21 15.10
CA MET A 21 -4.95 10.55 16.06
C MET A 21 -6.29 11.29 16.24
N ALA A 22 -6.34 12.60 16.00
CA ALA A 22 -7.58 13.36 16.00
C ALA A 22 -8.36 13.25 14.67
N THR A 23 -7.70 12.87 13.57
CA THR A 23 -8.30 12.85 12.23
C THR A 23 -9.39 11.75 12.11
N PRO A 24 -10.62 12.07 11.67
CA PRO A 24 -11.68 11.09 11.45
C PRO A 24 -11.26 9.98 10.47
N THR A 25 -11.50 8.73 10.84
CA THR A 25 -11.20 7.55 10.02
C THR A 25 -12.28 6.49 10.18
N SER A 26 -12.52 5.71 9.13
CA SER A 26 -13.39 4.53 9.18
C SER A 26 -12.71 3.32 9.85
N SER A 27 -11.43 3.43 10.21
CA SER A 27 -10.61 2.35 10.77
C SER A 27 -9.84 2.77 12.03
N PRO A 28 -10.50 3.29 13.08
CA PRO A 28 -9.82 3.75 14.30
C PRO A 28 -9.03 2.64 15.00
N GLN A 29 -9.41 1.37 14.81
CA GLN A 29 -8.69 0.20 15.33
C GLN A 29 -7.28 0.01 14.75
N LEU A 30 -6.94 0.66 13.63
CA LEU A 30 -5.60 0.63 13.02
C LEU A 30 -4.68 1.74 13.54
N ARG A 31 -5.09 2.47 14.59
CA ARG A 31 -4.27 3.48 15.24
C ARG A 31 -3.23 2.81 16.15
N HIS A 32 -2.15 2.36 15.54
CA HIS A 32 -1.01 1.81 16.26
C HIS A 32 -0.38 2.87 17.17
N GLN A 33 -0.02 2.46 18.38
CA GLN A 33 0.72 3.31 19.31
C GLN A 33 2.22 3.25 18.98
N PRO A 34 2.98 4.34 19.22
CA PRO A 34 4.43 4.30 19.17
C PRO A 34 5.00 3.19 20.05
N THR A 35 5.96 2.45 19.49
CA THR A 35 6.73 1.46 20.23
C THR A 35 7.90 2.13 20.97
N TRP A 36 8.45 3.19 20.36
CA TRP A 36 9.53 4.00 20.92
C TRP A 36 9.18 5.49 20.83
N VAL A 37 9.58 6.25 21.85
CA VAL A 37 9.49 7.71 21.91
C VAL A 37 10.78 8.22 22.54
N CYS A 38 11.43 9.18 21.90
CA CYS A 38 12.72 9.73 22.31
C CYS A 38 12.78 11.25 22.11
N GLU A 39 13.72 11.90 22.79
CA GLU A 39 13.95 13.35 22.67
C GLU A 39 14.86 13.68 21.47
N ALA A 40 15.66 12.72 21.01
CA ALA A 40 16.52 12.87 19.85
C ALA A 40 16.40 11.72 18.84
N VAL A 41 16.60 12.04 17.56
CA VAL A 41 16.59 11.04 16.46
C VAL A 41 17.70 9.99 16.65
N SER A 42 18.85 10.38 17.20
CA SER A 42 19.96 9.45 17.48
C SER A 42 19.63 8.46 18.59
N GLU A 43 18.83 8.85 19.58
CA GLU A 43 18.35 7.95 20.62
C GLU A 43 17.36 6.95 20.00
N LEU A 44 16.40 7.45 19.22
CA LEU A 44 15.44 6.61 18.52
C LEU A 44 16.12 5.62 17.57
N GLU A 45 17.16 6.06 16.86
CA GLU A 45 17.99 5.20 15.99
C GLU A 45 18.60 4.03 16.76
N SER A 46 19.17 4.31 17.94
CA SER A 46 19.77 3.29 18.80
C SER A 46 18.72 2.35 19.39
N GLU A 47 17.57 2.86 19.83
CA GLU A 47 16.47 2.09 20.42
C GLU A 47 15.81 1.13 19.40
N ILE A 48 15.69 1.55 18.14
CA ILE A 48 15.22 0.69 17.04
C ILE A 48 16.29 -0.37 16.67
N GLY A 49 17.56 -0.11 17.00
CA GLY A 49 18.69 -0.99 16.68
C GLY A 49 19.23 -0.80 15.26
N LEU A 50 19.13 0.40 14.70
CA LEU A 50 19.70 0.73 13.40
C LEU A 50 21.19 1.08 13.50
N PRO A 51 22.00 0.86 12.44
CA PRO A 51 23.38 1.31 12.42
C PRO A 51 23.46 2.84 12.57
N ALA A 52 24.43 3.29 13.37
CA ALA A 52 24.62 4.71 13.67
C ALA A 52 24.69 5.58 12.40
N GLY A 53 23.91 6.67 12.38
CA GLY A 53 23.83 7.63 11.29
C GLY A 53 22.81 7.29 10.19
N THR A 54 22.20 6.10 10.18
CA THR A 54 21.23 5.68 9.16
C THR A 54 19.94 6.49 9.22
N LEU A 55 19.27 6.49 10.37
CA LEU A 55 18.03 7.22 10.59
C LEU A 55 18.32 8.72 10.72
N VAL A 56 19.40 9.09 11.41
CA VAL A 56 19.79 10.50 11.56
C VAL A 56 19.96 11.16 10.20
N SER A 57 20.75 10.57 9.29
CA SER A 57 20.97 11.14 7.95
C SER A 57 19.70 11.19 7.11
N THR A 58 18.81 10.22 7.26
CA THR A 58 17.52 10.17 6.55
C THR A 58 16.61 11.31 7.02
N VAL A 59 16.47 11.53 8.34
CA VAL A 59 15.67 12.61 8.90
C VAL A 59 16.28 13.98 8.59
N GLU A 60 17.60 14.13 8.67
CA GLU A 60 18.29 15.38 8.31
C GLU A 60 18.09 15.75 6.83
N LEU A 61 18.24 14.77 5.92
CA LEU A 61 18.02 14.97 4.50
C LEU A 61 16.57 15.36 4.21
N TYR A 62 15.61 14.61 4.79
CA TYR A 62 14.19 14.92 4.66
C TYR A 62 13.88 16.32 5.19
N ASN A 63 14.32 16.65 6.41
CA ASN A 63 14.06 17.93 7.05
C ASN A 63 14.62 19.09 6.23
N ARG A 64 15.84 18.98 5.70
CA ARG A 64 16.44 20.03 4.86
C ARG A 64 15.57 20.41 3.68
N HIS A 65 14.98 19.43 3.00
CA HIS A 65 14.06 19.71 1.89
C HIS A 65 12.67 20.13 2.39
N ALA A 66 12.22 19.54 3.49
CA ALA A 66 10.93 19.84 4.08
C ALA A 66 10.81 21.27 4.62
N GLU A 67 11.91 21.93 5.00
CA GLU A 67 11.93 23.37 5.31
C GLU A 67 11.42 24.23 4.13
N SER A 68 11.59 23.74 2.89
CA SER A 68 11.08 24.38 1.68
C SER A 68 9.73 23.83 1.21
N GLY A 69 9.11 22.93 1.98
CA GLY A 69 7.85 22.26 1.61
C GLY A 69 7.97 21.28 0.45
N THR A 70 9.17 20.76 0.17
CA THR A 70 9.41 19.83 -0.94
C THR A 70 9.99 18.50 -0.48
N ASP A 71 9.63 17.42 -1.18
CA ASP A 71 10.25 16.10 -1.03
C ASP A 71 10.74 15.65 -2.43
N PRO A 72 12.00 15.95 -2.78
CA PRO A 72 12.54 15.57 -4.08
C PRO A 72 12.92 14.09 -4.17
N VAL A 73 12.94 13.36 -3.05
CA VAL A 73 13.38 11.95 -3.02
C VAL A 73 12.23 11.04 -3.43
N LEU A 74 11.05 11.24 -2.84
CA LEU A 74 9.88 10.39 -3.08
C LEU A 74 8.67 11.13 -3.67
N GLY A 75 8.72 12.46 -3.77
CA GLY A 75 7.68 13.26 -4.39
C GLY A 75 6.41 13.38 -3.54
N LYS A 76 6.51 13.32 -2.20
CA LYS A 76 5.37 13.59 -1.32
C LYS A 76 4.79 14.99 -1.61
N LYS A 77 3.47 15.06 -1.76
CA LYS A 77 2.77 16.33 -2.07
C LYS A 77 3.05 17.38 -0.98
N ALA A 78 3.27 18.63 -1.41
CA ALA A 78 3.79 19.70 -0.57
C ALA A 78 2.95 19.95 0.70
N GLU A 79 1.63 19.77 0.64
CA GLU A 79 0.74 19.95 1.79
C GLU A 79 0.99 18.96 2.95
N TRP A 80 1.71 17.87 2.71
CA TRP A 80 2.11 16.87 3.71
C TRP A 80 3.61 16.88 4.02
N VAL A 81 4.35 17.83 3.45
CA VAL A 81 5.79 17.98 3.67
C VAL A 81 6.01 19.05 4.72
N ARG A 82 6.44 18.61 5.90
CA ARG A 82 6.94 19.46 6.98
C ARG A 82 8.14 18.78 7.67
N PRO A 83 9.10 19.54 8.22
CA PRO A 83 10.19 18.97 9.00
C PRO A 83 9.66 18.22 10.22
N LEU A 84 10.30 17.09 10.55
CA LEU A 84 10.08 16.35 11.79
C LEU A 84 10.82 17.04 12.94
N ARG A 85 10.15 17.21 14.08
CA ARG A 85 10.72 17.82 15.29
C ARG A 85 10.76 16.82 16.46
N SER A 86 11.39 17.24 17.55
CA SER A 86 11.39 16.51 18.82
C SER A 86 10.19 16.94 19.67
N PRO A 87 9.58 16.05 20.49
CA PRO A 87 9.89 14.62 20.63
C PRO A 87 9.58 13.80 19.37
N ILE A 88 10.38 12.75 19.13
CA ILE A 88 10.28 11.89 17.94
C ILE A 88 9.94 10.47 18.36
N ALA A 89 9.04 9.85 17.60
CA ALA A 89 8.52 8.53 17.89
C ALA A 89 8.65 7.60 16.67
N ALA A 90 8.65 6.29 16.93
CA ALA A 90 8.53 5.28 15.89
C ALA A 90 7.45 4.24 16.24
N ILE A 91 6.61 3.94 15.26
CA ILE A 91 5.71 2.78 15.28
C ILE A 91 6.38 1.63 14.54
N ASP A 92 6.50 0.48 15.19
CA ASP A 92 6.94 -0.75 14.53
C ASP A 92 5.84 -1.27 13.58
N LEU A 93 6.15 -1.29 12.28
CA LEU A 93 5.25 -1.76 11.23
C LEU A 93 5.83 -2.98 10.49
N ARG A 94 6.83 -3.65 11.07
CA ARG A 94 7.37 -4.90 10.51
C ARG A 94 6.29 -5.98 10.51
N GLY A 95 6.19 -6.74 9.43
CA GLY A 95 5.24 -7.84 9.34
C GLY A 95 3.77 -7.40 9.14
N MET A 96 3.47 -6.11 9.00
CA MET A 96 2.10 -5.59 9.00
C MET A 96 1.39 -5.60 7.64
N THR A 97 1.71 -6.59 6.80
CA THR A 97 1.07 -6.75 5.48
C THR A 97 0.29 -8.02 5.40
N GLU A 98 -0.91 -7.92 4.85
CA GLU A 98 -1.71 -9.06 4.42
C GLU A 98 -2.20 -8.82 3.00
N GLY A 99 -2.46 -9.89 2.26
CA GLY A 99 -2.82 -9.81 0.86
C GLY A 99 -3.73 -10.95 0.42
N PHE A 100 -4.20 -10.84 -0.81
CA PHE A 100 -5.01 -11.85 -1.48
C PHE A 100 -4.54 -12.00 -2.93
N THR A 101 -4.90 -13.11 -3.57
CA THR A 101 -4.43 -13.44 -4.92
C THR A 101 -5.17 -12.65 -6.00
N LEU A 102 -4.42 -12.21 -7.02
CA LEU A 102 -4.96 -11.48 -8.18
C LEU A 102 -4.90 -12.29 -9.49
N GLY A 103 -4.16 -13.39 -9.50
CA GLY A 103 -4.09 -14.31 -10.64
C GLY A 103 -5.33 -15.21 -10.76
N GLY A 104 -5.42 -15.91 -11.89
CA GLY A 104 -6.50 -16.86 -12.16
C GLY A 104 -6.51 -17.30 -13.63
N LEU A 105 -7.64 -17.83 -14.08
CA LEU A 105 -7.89 -18.22 -15.47
C LEU A 105 -7.72 -17.02 -16.42
N GLN A 106 -7.06 -17.24 -17.56
CA GLN A 106 -7.01 -16.24 -18.62
C GLN A 106 -8.36 -16.24 -19.36
N THR A 107 -8.92 -15.05 -19.58
CA THR A 107 -10.19 -14.89 -20.28
C THR A 107 -10.10 -13.87 -21.40
N SER A 108 -10.91 -14.03 -22.44
CA SER A 108 -11.14 -12.97 -23.44
C SER A 108 -11.86 -11.76 -22.80
N VAL A 109 -11.95 -10.65 -23.53
CA VAL A 109 -12.75 -9.48 -23.09
C VAL A 109 -14.25 -9.78 -22.99
N ASP A 110 -14.70 -10.90 -23.55
CA ASP A 110 -16.06 -11.42 -23.48
C ASP A 110 -16.22 -12.53 -22.44
N SER A 111 -15.24 -12.68 -21.56
CA SER A 111 -15.24 -13.59 -20.40
C SER A 111 -15.23 -15.08 -20.76
N GLU A 112 -14.82 -15.43 -21.98
CA GLU A 112 -14.57 -16.83 -22.36
C GLU A 112 -13.25 -17.28 -21.77
N VAL A 113 -13.22 -18.46 -21.15
CA VAL A 113 -11.96 -19.03 -20.65
C VAL A 113 -11.11 -19.48 -21.83
N LEU A 114 -9.85 -19.05 -21.85
CA LEU A 114 -8.91 -19.42 -22.90
C LEU A 114 -8.19 -20.72 -22.54
N HIS A 115 -8.07 -21.60 -23.51
CA HIS A 115 -7.21 -22.77 -23.46
C HIS A 115 -5.74 -22.35 -23.63
N VAL A 116 -4.81 -23.26 -23.37
CA VAL A 116 -3.36 -22.97 -23.43
C VAL A 116 -2.85 -22.69 -24.85
N ASP A 117 -3.62 -23.04 -25.88
CA ASP A 117 -3.37 -22.65 -27.28
C ASP A 117 -3.87 -21.23 -27.61
N GLY A 118 -4.61 -20.59 -26.70
CA GLY A 118 -5.19 -19.26 -26.85
C GLY A 118 -6.64 -19.24 -27.32
N ASP A 119 -7.22 -20.39 -27.68
CA ASP A 119 -8.58 -20.47 -28.18
C ASP A 119 -9.62 -20.49 -27.04
N PRO A 120 -10.80 -19.89 -27.21
CA PRO A 120 -11.90 -20.01 -26.26
C PRO A 120 -12.35 -21.46 -26.05
N ILE A 121 -12.43 -21.91 -24.80
CA ILE A 121 -13.02 -23.21 -24.44
C ILE A 121 -14.54 -23.13 -24.63
N PRO A 122 -15.14 -23.92 -25.56
CA PRO A 122 -16.57 -23.79 -25.84
C PRO A 122 -17.44 -24.08 -24.62
N GLY A 123 -18.25 -23.09 -24.23
CA GLY A 123 -19.23 -23.23 -23.14
C GLY A 123 -18.67 -22.93 -21.76
N LEU A 124 -17.39 -22.54 -21.65
CA LEU A 124 -16.76 -22.19 -20.38
C LEU A 124 -16.49 -20.68 -20.30
N TYR A 125 -17.11 -20.04 -19.31
CA TYR A 125 -16.99 -18.62 -19.03
C TYR A 125 -16.59 -18.40 -17.56
N ALA A 126 -15.81 -17.37 -17.29
CA ALA A 126 -15.39 -17.05 -15.93
C ALA A 126 -15.26 -15.53 -15.73
N ALA A 127 -15.44 -15.08 -14.48
CA ALA A 127 -15.27 -13.68 -14.10
C ALA A 127 -14.93 -13.56 -12.60
N GLY A 128 -14.42 -12.40 -12.21
CA GLY A 128 -14.06 -12.12 -10.81
C GLY A 128 -12.77 -12.82 -10.40
N ARG A 129 -12.64 -13.19 -9.13
CA ARG A 129 -11.34 -13.59 -8.56
C ARG A 129 -10.86 -15.00 -8.84
N CYS A 130 -11.60 -15.77 -9.64
CA CYS A 130 -11.06 -16.96 -10.28
C CYS A 130 -10.34 -16.67 -11.61
N THR A 131 -10.37 -15.42 -12.11
CA THR A 131 -9.72 -15.03 -13.37
C THR A 131 -8.55 -14.08 -13.15
N PHE A 132 -7.66 -14.01 -14.13
CA PHE A 132 -6.69 -12.93 -14.28
C PHE A 132 -7.39 -11.71 -14.87
N GLY A 133 -7.69 -10.72 -14.02
CA GLY A 133 -8.47 -9.53 -14.36
C GLY A 133 -7.61 -8.32 -14.73
N LEU A 134 -8.12 -7.12 -14.42
CA LEU A 134 -7.42 -5.86 -14.72
C LEU A 134 -6.16 -5.64 -13.87
N SER A 135 -6.09 -6.27 -12.71
CA SER A 135 -5.00 -6.12 -11.76
C SER A 135 -3.87 -7.10 -12.11
N ALA A 136 -2.91 -6.66 -12.93
CA ALA A 136 -1.80 -7.50 -13.38
C ALA A 136 -0.62 -7.54 -12.38
N TRP A 137 -0.17 -6.38 -11.92
CA TRP A 137 0.98 -6.23 -11.01
C TRP A 137 0.67 -5.32 -9.82
N GLY A 138 0.08 -4.15 -10.08
CA GLY A 138 -0.44 -3.26 -9.06
C GLY A 138 -1.91 -3.54 -8.73
N TYR A 139 -2.36 -3.04 -7.58
CA TYR A 139 -3.74 -3.11 -7.14
C TYR A 139 -4.29 -1.71 -6.83
N CYS A 140 -5.58 -1.50 -7.12
CA CYS A 140 -6.32 -0.31 -6.74
C CYS A 140 -7.64 -0.72 -6.08
N SER A 141 -7.99 -0.09 -4.95
CA SER A 141 -9.22 -0.43 -4.23
C SER A 141 -10.45 -0.27 -5.12
N GLY A 142 -11.35 -1.24 -5.05
CA GLY A 142 -12.56 -1.31 -5.88
C GLY A 142 -12.38 -2.06 -7.20
N ILE A 143 -11.16 -2.28 -7.70
CA ILE A 143 -10.95 -2.94 -9.00
C ILE A 143 -11.51 -4.36 -9.05
N SER A 144 -11.45 -5.12 -7.94
CA SER A 144 -11.98 -6.48 -7.90
C SER A 144 -13.51 -6.56 -7.93
N LEU A 145 -14.20 -5.54 -7.42
CA LEU A 145 -15.66 -5.46 -7.51
C LEU A 145 -16.06 -4.92 -8.89
N GLY A 146 -15.30 -3.94 -9.39
CA GLY A 146 -15.48 -3.37 -10.72
C GLY A 146 -15.30 -4.41 -11.82
N ASP A 147 -14.18 -5.11 -11.86
CA ASP A 147 -13.91 -6.14 -12.86
C ASP A 147 -14.87 -7.34 -12.74
N GLY A 148 -15.16 -7.79 -11.51
CA GLY A 148 -16.05 -8.90 -11.25
C GLY A 148 -17.46 -8.63 -11.73
N SER A 149 -18.01 -7.44 -11.44
CA SER A 149 -19.33 -7.06 -11.93
C SER A 149 -19.36 -6.82 -13.45
N PHE A 150 -18.33 -6.16 -14.00
CA PHE A 150 -18.25 -5.88 -15.43
C PHE A 150 -18.13 -7.15 -16.26
N PHE A 151 -17.12 -7.99 -15.99
CA PHE A 151 -16.90 -9.24 -16.71
C PHE A 151 -17.91 -10.32 -16.34
N GLY A 152 -18.49 -10.28 -15.13
CA GLY A 152 -19.59 -11.15 -14.74
C GLY A 152 -20.83 -10.94 -15.60
N ARG A 153 -21.17 -9.67 -15.90
CA ARG A 153 -22.26 -9.34 -16.83
C ARG A 153 -21.98 -9.87 -18.25
N ARG A 154 -20.75 -9.76 -18.73
CA ARG A 154 -20.36 -10.26 -20.06
C ARG A 154 -20.43 -11.79 -20.12
N ALA A 155 -19.90 -12.46 -19.10
CA ALA A 155 -19.98 -13.91 -18.96
C ALA A 155 -21.43 -14.40 -19.04
N GLY A 156 -22.33 -13.77 -18.26
CA GLY A 156 -23.75 -14.11 -18.27
C GLY A 156 -24.42 -13.89 -19.64
N MET A 157 -24.16 -12.76 -20.30
CA MET A 157 -24.71 -12.48 -21.63
C MET A 157 -24.21 -13.45 -22.70
N ARG A 158 -22.93 -13.82 -22.67
CA ARG A 158 -22.34 -14.75 -23.64
C ARG A 158 -22.77 -16.19 -23.40
N ALA A 159 -22.84 -16.60 -22.14
CA ALA A 159 -23.31 -17.93 -21.76
C ALA A 159 -24.78 -18.15 -22.18
N ALA A 160 -25.63 -17.13 -22.06
CA ALA A 160 -27.05 -17.21 -22.43
C ALA A 160 -27.34 -17.07 -23.94
N ALA A 161 -26.36 -16.61 -24.73
CA ALA A 161 -26.51 -16.44 -26.17
C ALA A 161 -26.21 -17.72 -26.97
N LYS A 162 -25.86 -18.82 -26.28
CA LYS A 162 -25.69 -20.16 -26.83
C LYS A 162 -26.90 -21.02 -26.47
#